data_AF-A0A3D2FPT9-F1
#
_entry.id   AF-A0A3D2FPT9-F1
#
_cell.length_a   1.000
_cell.length_b   1.000
_cell.length_c   1.000
_cell.angle_alpha   90.00
_cell.angle_beta   90.00
_cell.angle_gamma   90.00
#
_symmetry.space_group_name_H-M   'P 1'
#
loop_
_entity.id
_entity.type
_entity.pdbx_description
1 polymer ?
#
loop_
_entity_poly.entity_id
_entity_poly.type
_entity_poly.pdbx_seq_one_letter_code
_entity_poly.pdbx_strand_id
1 'polypeptide(L)' 'MALLAQTEIQSAVDKLDGWTYSDNAIHKTTTFDSYMDGIGFVNQLLGDAEAINHHPDLTSNRWMASSSCYIYFS' A
#
# COMPACT_ATOMS: atom_id res chain seq x y z
N MET A 1 -9.16 15.59 4.41
CA MET A 1 -9.34 15.84 2.96
C MET A 1 -10.82 15.65 2.60
N ALA A 2 -11.23 15.94 1.36
CA ALA A 2 -12.54 15.52 0.84
C ALA A 2 -12.40 14.13 0.20
N LEU A 3 -13.39 13.26 0.38
CA LEU A 3 -13.39 11.94 -0.26
C LEU A 3 -13.58 12.08 -1.78
N LEU A 4 -12.83 11.29 -2.53
CA LEU A 4 -12.95 11.22 -3.99
C LEU A 4 -14.25 10.49 -4.38
N ALA A 5 -14.80 10.84 -5.53
CA ALA A 5 -15.90 10.08 -6.12
C ALA A 5 -15.41 8.71 -6.59
N GLN A 6 -16.28 7.70 -6.57
CA GLN A 6 -15.91 6.32 -6.91
C GLN A 6 -15.35 6.18 -8.34
N THR A 7 -15.83 6.99 -9.27
CA THR A 7 -15.33 7.05 -10.65
C THR A 7 -13.90 7.59 -10.74
N GLU A 8 -13.55 8.55 -9.88
CA GLU A 8 -12.20 9.12 -9.78
C GLU A 8 -11.24 8.12 -9.15
N ILE A 9 -11.68 7.43 -8.09
CA ILE A 9 -10.92 6.35 -7.45
C ILE A 9 -10.61 5.25 -8.46
N GLN A 10 -11.62 4.73 -9.16
CA GLN A 10 -11.41 3.66 -10.13
C GLN A 10 -10.46 4.09 -11.26
N SER A 11 -10.65 5.30 -11.80
CA SER A 11 -9.78 5.84 -12.85
C SER A 11 -8.34 6.05 -12.41
N ALA A 12 -8.11 6.30 -11.11
CA ALA A 12 -6.77 6.42 -10.54
C ALA A 12 -6.15 5.04 -10.31
N VAL A 13 -6.91 4.10 -9.73
CA VAL A 13 -6.44 2.73 -9.42
C VAL A 13 -6.12 1.95 -10.67
N ASP A 14 -6.88 2.11 -11.76
CA ASP A 14 -6.60 1.45 -13.05
C ASP A 14 -5.23 1.85 -13.64
N LYS A 15 -4.64 2.97 -13.20
CA LYS A 15 -3.31 3.42 -13.62
C LYS A 15 -2.19 2.92 -12.70
N LEU A 16 -2.53 2.33 -11.57
CA LEU A 16 -1.60 1.88 -10.54
C LEU A 16 -1.39 0.37 -10.66
N ASP A 17 -0.20 -0.03 -11.11
CA ASP A 17 0.11 -1.43 -11.33
C ASP A 17 0.08 -2.26 -10.04
N GLY A 18 -0.70 -3.34 -10.07
CA GLY A 18 -0.89 -4.26 -8.95
C GLY A 18 -1.68 -3.72 -7.76
N TRP A 19 -2.35 -2.57 -7.90
CA TRP A 19 -3.25 -2.02 -6.89
C TRP A 19 -4.70 -2.39 -7.18
N THR A 20 -5.46 -2.70 -6.13
CA THR A 20 -6.91 -2.96 -6.21
C THR A 20 -7.64 -2.08 -5.22
N TYR A 21 -8.90 -1.73 -5.51
CA TYR A 21 -9.77 -0.97 -4.60
C TYR A 21 -10.83 -1.88 -4.00
N SER A 22 -10.90 -1.96 -2.68
CA SER A 22 -11.96 -2.64 -1.93
C SER A 22 -12.05 -2.08 -0.52
N ASP A 23 -13.24 -2.15 0.09
CA ASP A 23 -13.48 -1.74 1.48
C ASP A 23 -13.02 -0.30 1.80
N ASN A 24 -13.22 0.62 0.85
CA ASN A 24 -12.78 2.03 0.94
C ASN A 24 -11.26 2.22 1.12
N ALA A 25 -10.46 1.23 0.71
CA ALA A 25 -9.00 1.29 0.72
C ALA A 25 -8.43 0.76 -0.59
N ILE A 26 -7.19 1.14 -0.87
CA ILE A 26 -6.41 0.48 -1.93
C ILE A 26 -5.43 -0.52 -1.33
N HIS A 27 -5.27 -1.64 -2.03
CA HIS A 27 -4.54 -2.80 -1.57
C HIS A 27 -3.48 -3.15 -2.61
N LYS A 28 -2.28 -3.45 -2.16
CA LYS A 28 -1.24 -4.04 -3.00
C LYS A 28 -0.46 -5.08 -2.24
N THR A 29 -0.31 -6.25 -2.84
CA THR A 29 0.57 -7.31 -2.33
C THR A 29 1.84 -7.34 -3.16
N THR A 30 2.99 -7.17 -2.50
CA THR A 30 4.31 -7.22 -3.13
C THR A 30 5.10 -8.38 -2.57
N THR A 31 5.71 -9.17 -3.44
CA THR A 31 6.52 -10.33 -3.07
C THR A 31 8.00 -10.00 -3.13
N PHE A 32 8.79 -10.55 -2.20
CA PHE A 32 10.23 -10.32 -2.10
C PHE A 32 10.98 -11.64 -2.04
N ASP A 33 12.20 -11.67 -2.57
CA ASP A 33 13.04 -12.87 -2.62
C ASP A 33 13.57 -13.26 -1.23
N SER A 34 13.69 -12.29 -0.31
CA SER A 34 14.07 -12.52 1.07
C SER A 34 13.29 -11.66 2.07
N TYR A 35 13.31 -12.09 3.33
CA TYR A 35 12.76 -11.31 4.43
C TYR A 35 13.42 -9.93 4.55
N MET A 36 14.75 -9.86 4.37
CA MET A 36 15.48 -8.60 4.52
C MET A 36 15.14 -7.60 3.42
N ASP A 37 14.83 -8.07 2.20
CA ASP A 37 14.39 -7.20 1.10
C ASP A 37 13.03 -6.56 1.41
N GLY A 38 12.10 -7.34 1.98
CA GLY A 38 10.81 -6.82 2.42
C GLY A 38 10.94 -5.77 3.54
N ILE A 39 11.83 -6.00 4.52
CA ILE A 39 12.12 -5.00 5.56
C ILE A 39 12.75 -3.74 4.96
N GLY A 40 13.66 -3.88 4.00
CA GLY A 40 14.27 -2.76 3.29
C GLY A 40 13.23 -1.88 2.58
N PHE A 41 12.28 -2.52 1.88
CA PHE A 41 11.15 -1.83 1.24
C PHE A 41 10.27 -1.09 2.26
N VAL A 42 9.89 -1.74 3.37
CA VAL A 42 9.07 -1.12 4.42
C VAL A 42 9.76 0.11 5.01
N ASN A 43 11.07 0.04 5.28
CA ASN A 43 11.82 1.16 5.83
C ASN A 43 11.81 2.39 4.90
N GLN A 44 11.91 2.19 3.59
CA GLN A 44 11.80 3.29 2.63
C GLN A 44 10.40 3.89 2.63
N LEU A 45 9.37 3.03 2.59
CA LEU A 45 7.96 3.44 2.59
C LEU A 45 7.59 4.28 3.83
N LEU A 46 8.09 3.92 5.01
CA LEU A 46 7.80 4.65 6.25
C LEU A 46 8.36 6.07 6.24
N GLY A 47 9.51 6.31 5.59
CA GLY A 47 10.08 7.64 5.46
C GLY A 47 9.16 8.58 4.66
N ASP A 48 8.65 8.09 3.52
CA ASP A 48 7.73 8.85 2.68
C ASP A 48 6.38 9.06 3.38
N ALA A 49 5.86 8.02 4.03
CA ALA A 49 4.60 8.07 4.78
C ALA A 49 4.63 9.11 5.91
N GLU A 50 5.74 9.19 6.65
CA GLU A 50 5.93 10.17 7.71
C GLU A 50 6.03 11.60 7.14
N ALA A 51 6.76 11.77 6.03
CA ALA A 51 6.92 13.08 5.40
C ALA A 51 5.59 13.71 4.93
N ILE A 52 4.61 12.88 4.56
CA ILE A 52 3.27 13.33 4.16
C ILE A 52 2.22 13.19 5.27
N ASN A 53 2.61 12.72 6.46
CA ASN A 53 1.73 12.43 7.60
C ASN A 53 0.52 11.55 7.21
N HIS A 54 0.78 10.49 6.43
CA HIS A 54 -0.22 9.53 5.97
C HIS A 54 0.36 8.12 6.04
N HIS A 55 0.00 7.38 7.09
CA HIS A 55 0.56 6.07 7.35
C HIS A 55 -0.23 4.94 6.67
N PRO A 56 0.43 4.01 5.94
CA PRO A 56 -0.19 2.79 5.49
C PRO A 56 -0.36 1.80 6.65
N ASP A 57 -1.33 0.90 6.53
CA ASP A 57 -1.38 -0.32 7.32
C ASP A 57 -0.59 -1.41 6.59
N LEU A 58 0.30 -2.07 7.33
CA LEU A 58 1.27 -3.02 6.80
C LEU A 58 1.10 -4.35 7.52
N THR A 59 0.80 -5.39 6.75
CA THR A 59 0.73 -6.74 7.28
C THR A 59 1.85 -7.59 6.68
N SER A 60 2.71 -8.13 7.54
CA SER A 60 3.72 -9.11 7.15
C SER A 60 3.26 -10.51 7.54
N ASN A 61 3.43 -11.48 6.65
CA ASN A 61 3.23 -12.88 6.98
C ASN A 61 4.54 -13.51 7.51
N ARG A 62 4.43 -14.55 8.34
CA ARG A 62 5.55 -15.21 9.02
C ARG A 62 6.56 -15.90 8.07
N TRP A 63 6.19 -16.02 6.79
CA TRP A 63 6.96 -16.59 5.69
C TRP A 63 7.12 -15.51 4.63
N MET A 64 8.02 -14.55 4.85
CA MET A 64 8.15 -13.39 3.95
C MET A 64 8.68 -13.81 2.59
N ALA A 65 7.74 -14.21 1.75
CA ALA A 65 7.79 -14.08 0.31
C ALA A 65 6.74 -13.06 -0.18
N SER A 66 5.85 -12.52 0.69
CA SER A 66 4.75 -11.61 0.30
C SER A 66 4.37 -10.64 1.43
N SER A 67 4.53 -9.35 1.21
CA SER A 67 4.09 -8.25 2.09
C SER A 67 2.87 -7.56 1.47
N SER A 68 1.78 -7.42 2.22
CA SER A 68 0.58 -6.68 1.78
C SER A 68 0.58 -5.29 2.41
N CYS A 69 0.48 -4.28 1.56
CA CYS A 69 0.37 -2.87 1.93
C CYS A 69 -1.08 -2.41 1.69
N TYR A 70 -1.65 -1.82 2.73
CA TYR A 70 -3.00 -1.29 2.76
C TYR A 70 -2.89 0.22 2.93
N ILE A 71 -3.31 0.99 1.94
CA ILE A 71 -3.37 2.46 2.07
C ILE A 71 -4.85 2.84 2.18
N TYR A 72 -5.24 3.28 3.37
CA TYR A 72 -6.55 3.85 3.61
C TYR A 72 -6.57 5.29 3.13
N PHE A 73 -7.62 5.72 2.44
CA PHE A 73 -7.86 7.13 2.16
C PHE A 73 -8.75 7.71 3.27
N SER A 74 -8.29 8.75 3.97
CA SER A 74 -9.09 9.56 4.91
C SER A 74 -9.29 10.99 4.42
#